data_AF-A0A2W4XLM2-F1
#
_entry.id   AF-A0A2W4XLM2-F1
#
_cell.length_a   1.000
_cell.length_b   1.000
_cell.length_c   1.000
_cell.angle_alpha   90.00
_cell.angle_beta   90.00
_cell.angle_gamma   90.00
#
_symmetry.space_group_name_H-M   'P 1'
#
loop_
_entity.id
_entity.type
_entity.pdbx_description
1 polymer ?
#
loop_
_entity_poly.entity_id
_entity_poly.type
_entity_poly.pdbx_seq_one_letter_code
_entity_poly.pdbx_strand_id
1 'polypeptide(L)'
;MRSLFQSSFQSIVRFFQRLFQRPFQRPSQSSSQRREVESSATISPEAAALRRLIYQATCDLSCHKRTHAAQVGALLRQQDATFSYEKYNFTKLIDLLEAVPDLVALEKVDPDPENPNSAPVYYVRLVTDTGLLLRQSLQNLQSLQSLQSDDSTDGWVHLDSLQAAMQSQQSQSQQSQNQQSQRQQNQKQPYPSFLAQRYGYSAFKSFLESRLDLIEFKTDSPSYVRLIQRSSQPRLVPKPKRIIRKPAINNQSVNQLDGLKLDVPRLNEVNGSLVSIRRPVMPLSQFAGFSVEVLHQKVSELAAIALPENWYFGPQPPDIFAYPILKSYLRYTFIRLQNEGKVPTSANGQYRAFNTGLLDTLLRPIYALFTQSSSAVRALDFCIAGEGYAGKNLVAQFAQLPIAANYLENPNNVFYHLAAGAPQVDWQHVVKDNMARLPLTFLQQNGPLGFTPRSTQGLITPEFFDYKGAFVEALEADPASYRRIVNKLEEALERTLKRIQVNYNTAVPTYYPKINSIDLLLPMCLADENTADLALVVRREASQKYIGHTILTMRQAYNNARLICKLDEHWLTRSMALSQEEFDEDEEEFETQEKALQSL
;
A
#
# COMPACT_ATOMS: atom_id res chain seq x y z
N MET A 1 -11.00 41.59 -0.69
CA MET A 1 -10.78 40.16 -0.99
C MET A 1 -10.15 39.86 -2.37
N ARG A 2 -10.13 40.79 -3.34
CA ARG A 2 -9.41 40.59 -4.63
C ARG A 2 -7.87 40.68 -4.54
N SER A 3 -7.30 41.33 -3.51
CA SER A 3 -5.83 41.46 -3.38
C SER A 3 -5.12 40.24 -2.76
N LEU A 4 -5.84 39.40 -2.02
CA LEU A 4 -5.27 38.16 -1.44
C LEU A 4 -5.02 37.09 -2.52
N PHE A 5 -5.88 37.02 -3.54
CA PHE A 5 -5.70 36.11 -4.68
C PHE A 5 -4.55 36.52 -5.62
N GLN A 6 -4.28 37.80 -5.81
CA GLN A 6 -3.13 38.28 -6.60
C GLN A 6 -1.78 38.05 -5.90
N SER A 7 -1.75 38.11 -4.57
CA SER A 7 -0.57 37.83 -3.74
C SER A 7 -0.14 36.35 -3.83
N SER A 8 -1.11 35.43 -3.74
CA SER A 8 -0.85 33.98 -3.85
C SER A 8 -0.31 33.60 -5.24
N PHE A 9 -0.85 34.20 -6.31
CA PHE A 9 -0.40 33.94 -7.68
C PHE A 9 1.04 34.42 -7.95
N GLN A 10 1.47 35.56 -7.41
CA GLN A 10 2.86 36.01 -7.52
C GLN A 10 3.85 35.17 -6.68
N SER A 11 3.39 34.63 -5.55
CA SER A 11 4.17 33.69 -4.72
C SER A 11 4.41 32.37 -5.46
N ILE A 12 3.38 31.86 -6.14
CA ILE A 12 3.43 30.67 -6.99
C ILE A 12 4.39 30.86 -8.17
N VAL A 13 4.32 31.99 -8.88
CA VAL A 13 5.23 32.30 -10.00
C VAL A 13 6.70 32.41 -9.55
N ARG A 14 6.96 32.98 -8.37
CA ARG A 14 8.33 33.05 -7.79
C ARG A 14 8.84 31.70 -7.31
N PHE A 15 7.97 30.83 -6.81
CA PHE A 15 8.30 29.45 -6.44
C PHE A 15 8.70 28.63 -7.68
N PHE A 16 7.93 28.73 -8.77
CA PHE A 16 8.24 28.10 -10.05
C PHE A 16 9.54 28.65 -10.70
N GLN A 17 9.79 29.97 -10.64
CA GLN A 17 11.04 30.57 -11.12
C GLN A 17 12.29 30.12 -10.35
N ARG A 18 12.14 29.66 -9.11
CA ARG A 18 13.25 29.14 -8.27
C ARG A 18 13.49 27.64 -8.46
N LEU A 19 12.47 26.88 -8.87
CA LEU A 19 12.58 25.46 -9.25
C LEU A 19 13.24 25.28 -10.61
N PHE A 20 12.93 26.16 -11.57
CA PHE A 20 13.49 26.13 -12.92
C PHE A 20 14.63 27.15 -13.08
N GLN A 21 15.88 26.69 -13.02
CA GLN A 21 17.00 27.48 -13.56
C GLN A 21 16.94 27.48 -15.10
N ARG A 22 16.16 28.39 -15.72
CA ARG A 22 16.44 29.06 -17.02
C ARG A 22 15.32 30.04 -17.46
N PRO A 23 15.67 31.19 -18.07
CA PRO A 23 14.69 32.20 -18.51
C PRO A 23 14.07 31.84 -19.86
N PHE A 24 12.75 32.00 -19.98
CA PHE A 24 12.02 31.98 -21.25
C PHE A 24 12.06 33.39 -21.88
N GLN A 25 12.73 33.57 -23.02
CA GLN A 25 12.63 34.78 -23.84
C GLN A 25 12.18 34.43 -25.26
N ARG A 26 11.24 35.22 -25.78
CA ARG A 26 10.72 35.18 -27.16
C ARG A 26 11.82 35.45 -28.19
N PRO A 27 11.68 34.97 -29.44
CA PRO A 27 12.67 35.21 -30.49
C PRO A 27 12.54 36.62 -31.04
N SER A 28 13.53 37.47 -30.80
CA SER A 28 13.76 38.67 -31.60
C SER A 28 15.26 38.86 -31.83
N GLN A 29 15.59 39.17 -33.07
CA GLN A 29 16.90 39.26 -33.67
C GLN A 29 17.87 40.18 -32.93
N SER A 30 19.11 39.73 -32.72
CA SER A 30 20.36 40.41 -33.10
C SER A 30 21.54 39.92 -32.24
N SER A 31 22.67 39.76 -32.94
CA SER A 31 23.98 39.36 -32.45
C SER A 31 24.58 40.31 -31.41
N SER A 32 25.20 39.77 -30.34
CA SER A 32 26.62 39.98 -29.95
C SER A 32 26.88 39.71 -28.46
N GLN A 33 27.98 38.99 -28.20
CA GLN A 33 28.73 38.87 -26.93
C GLN A 33 28.09 38.10 -25.76
N ARG A 34 28.41 36.79 -25.70
CA ARG A 34 28.40 35.97 -24.48
C ARG A 34 29.61 36.31 -23.61
N ARG A 35 29.37 36.82 -22.40
CA ARG A 35 30.21 36.53 -21.21
C ARG A 35 29.36 35.70 -20.27
N GLU A 36 29.76 34.44 -20.08
CA GLU A 36 29.20 33.58 -19.04
C GLU A 36 29.72 34.08 -17.69
N VAL A 37 28.83 34.66 -16.89
CA VAL A 37 29.04 34.88 -15.46
C VAL A 37 28.29 33.75 -14.76
N GLU A 38 29.02 32.79 -14.21
CA GLU A 38 28.49 31.81 -13.27
C GLU A 38 27.97 32.56 -12.03
N SER A 39 26.66 32.70 -11.91
CA SER A 39 26.02 33.16 -10.67
C SER A 39 25.59 31.95 -9.85
N SER A 40 26.11 31.86 -8.63
CA SER A 40 25.72 30.91 -7.60
C SER A 40 24.30 31.21 -7.13
N ALA A 41 23.30 30.69 -7.85
CA ALA A 41 21.90 30.84 -7.51
C ALA A 41 21.57 30.03 -6.24
N THR A 42 21.27 30.74 -5.16
CA THR A 42 20.87 30.18 -3.85
C THR A 42 19.48 29.54 -3.96
N ILE A 43 19.40 28.22 -3.87
CA ILE A 43 18.13 27.46 -3.83
C ILE A 43 17.39 27.85 -2.54
N SER A 44 16.07 28.09 -2.60
CA SER A 44 15.29 28.39 -1.40
C SER A 44 15.33 27.19 -0.41
N PRO A 45 15.25 27.43 0.91
CA PRO A 45 15.25 26.35 1.90
C PRO A 45 14.19 25.28 1.65
N GLU A 46 13.01 25.70 1.20
CA GLU A 46 11.88 24.82 0.84
C GLU A 46 12.18 23.96 -0.39
N ALA A 47 12.78 24.53 -1.43
CA ALA A 47 13.18 23.78 -2.62
C ALA A 47 14.35 22.81 -2.32
N ALA A 48 15.27 23.20 -1.43
CA ALA A 48 16.33 22.32 -0.96
C ALA A 48 15.78 21.15 -0.11
N ALA A 49 14.74 21.38 0.69
CA ALA A 49 14.05 20.31 1.43
C ALA A 49 13.34 19.33 0.50
N LEU A 50 12.62 19.82 -0.50
CA LEU A 50 11.96 18.97 -1.51
C LEU A 50 12.97 18.13 -2.30
N ARG A 51 14.06 18.74 -2.77
CA ARG A 51 15.12 18.01 -3.50
C ARG A 51 15.77 16.93 -2.66
N ARG A 52 16.01 17.17 -1.37
CA ARG A 52 16.52 16.16 -0.44
C ARG A 52 15.55 15.01 -0.27
N LEU A 53 14.26 15.32 -0.09
CA LEU A 53 13.22 14.32 0.05
C LEU A 53 13.15 13.41 -1.19
N ILE A 54 13.14 14.00 -2.38
CA ILE A 54 13.12 13.24 -3.64
C ILE A 54 14.38 12.38 -3.78
N TYR A 55 15.55 12.94 -3.47
CA TYR A 55 16.79 12.18 -3.50
C TYR A 55 16.76 10.99 -2.54
N GLN A 56 16.41 11.20 -1.27
CA GLN A 56 16.38 10.13 -0.25
C GLN A 56 15.36 9.05 -0.58
N ALA A 57 14.23 9.42 -1.17
CA ALA A 57 13.21 8.47 -1.60
C ALA A 57 13.66 7.63 -2.81
N THR A 58 14.56 8.15 -3.63
CA THR A 58 14.91 7.52 -4.92
C THR A 58 16.33 6.97 -5.00
N CYS A 59 17.24 7.30 -4.07
CA CYS A 59 18.67 7.02 -4.18
C CYS A 59 19.05 5.52 -4.19
N ASP A 60 18.14 4.64 -3.79
CA ASP A 60 18.31 3.19 -3.81
C ASP A 60 17.65 2.52 -5.02
N LEU A 61 16.97 3.29 -5.88
CA LEU A 61 16.43 2.79 -7.13
C LEU A 61 17.56 2.49 -8.12
N SER A 62 17.39 1.47 -8.95
CA SER A 62 18.34 1.18 -10.02
C SER A 62 18.20 2.19 -11.16
N CYS A 63 19.31 2.75 -11.63
CA CYS A 63 19.33 3.63 -12.81
C CYS A 63 18.96 2.90 -14.12
N HIS A 64 19.01 1.55 -14.14
CA HIS A 64 18.71 0.72 -15.30
C HIS A 64 17.26 0.22 -15.36
N LYS A 65 16.55 0.22 -14.22
CA LYS A 65 15.17 -0.26 -14.11
C LYS A 65 14.19 0.92 -14.14
N ARG A 66 13.09 0.77 -14.88
CA ARG A 66 11.96 1.71 -14.85
C ARG A 66 11.16 1.46 -13.58
N THR A 67 10.88 2.52 -12.81
CA THR A 67 10.06 2.45 -11.60
C THR A 67 8.76 3.20 -11.85
N HIS A 68 7.61 2.61 -11.54
CA HIS A 68 6.34 3.29 -11.78
C HIS A 68 6.23 4.59 -10.96
N ALA A 69 5.67 5.67 -11.51
CA ALA A 69 5.59 6.97 -10.83
C ALA A 69 4.82 6.89 -9.49
N ALA A 70 3.76 6.07 -9.41
CA ALA A 70 3.04 5.84 -8.16
C ALA A 70 3.93 5.22 -7.07
N GLN A 71 4.86 4.33 -7.44
CA GLN A 71 5.82 3.74 -6.50
C GLN A 71 6.80 4.80 -5.97
N VAL A 72 7.20 5.77 -6.79
CA VAL A 72 8.00 6.92 -6.32
C VAL A 72 7.22 7.79 -5.34
N GLY A 73 5.91 7.95 -5.56
CA GLY A 73 5.01 8.61 -4.60
C GLY A 73 5.00 7.94 -3.23
N ALA A 74 4.91 6.62 -3.20
CA ALA A 74 4.98 5.84 -1.96
C ALA A 74 6.33 5.99 -1.25
N LEU A 75 7.45 5.96 -2.01
CA LEU A 75 8.79 6.17 -1.44
C LEU A 75 8.97 7.57 -0.83
N LEU A 76 8.37 8.61 -1.42
CA LEU A 76 8.38 9.96 -0.86
C LEU A 76 7.64 10.01 0.48
N ARG A 77 6.49 9.33 0.60
CA ARG A 77 5.73 9.24 1.86
C ARG A 77 6.44 8.39 2.93
N GLN A 78 7.23 7.40 2.53
CA GLN A 78 8.08 6.65 3.47
C GLN A 78 9.16 7.54 4.11
N GLN A 79 9.68 8.53 3.37
CA GLN A 79 10.69 9.46 3.87
C GLN A 79 10.08 10.67 4.63
N ASP A 80 8.92 11.17 4.19
CA ASP A 80 8.13 12.18 4.90
C ASP A 80 6.65 11.77 4.88
N ALA A 81 6.13 11.28 6.01
CA ALA A 81 4.73 10.85 6.13
C ALA A 81 3.70 11.99 5.92
N THR A 82 4.14 13.26 6.00
CA THR A 82 3.29 14.43 5.70
C THR A 82 3.40 14.87 4.24
N PHE A 83 4.11 14.10 3.41
CA PHE A 83 4.31 14.42 2.01
C PHE A 83 2.98 14.35 1.24
N SER A 84 2.62 15.50 0.68
CA SER A 84 1.68 15.63 -0.44
C SER A 84 2.34 16.55 -1.47
N TYR A 85 2.19 16.27 -2.76
CA TYR A 85 2.67 17.18 -3.80
C TYR A 85 1.98 18.56 -3.72
N GLU A 86 0.79 18.64 -3.12
CA GLU A 86 0.08 19.90 -2.83
C GLU A 86 0.82 20.79 -1.81
N LYS A 87 1.53 20.19 -0.84
CA LYS A 87 2.40 20.91 0.12
C LYS A 87 3.47 21.74 -0.60
N TYR A 88 3.81 21.34 -1.82
CA TYR A 88 4.78 22.00 -2.68
C TYR A 88 4.13 22.71 -3.87
N ASN A 89 2.83 23.01 -3.82
CA ASN A 89 2.07 23.70 -4.87
C ASN A 89 2.01 22.96 -6.22
N PHE A 90 2.10 21.63 -6.22
CA PHE A 90 1.86 20.81 -7.41
C PHE A 90 0.48 20.14 -7.32
N THR A 91 -0.14 19.90 -8.48
CA THR A 91 -1.46 19.27 -8.60
C THR A 91 -1.40 17.76 -8.79
N LYS A 92 -0.30 17.26 -9.35
CA LYS A 92 -0.03 15.83 -9.52
C LYS A 92 1.42 15.54 -9.17
N LEU A 93 1.66 14.31 -8.75
CA LEU A 93 3.03 13.81 -8.51
C LEU A 93 3.91 13.93 -9.75
N ILE A 94 3.35 13.69 -10.93
CA ILE A 94 4.09 13.77 -12.20
C ILE A 94 4.60 15.20 -12.43
N ASP A 95 3.77 16.22 -12.19
CA ASP A 95 4.16 17.64 -12.33
C ASP A 95 5.33 18.00 -11.39
N LEU A 96 5.32 17.44 -10.17
CA LEU A 96 6.39 17.61 -9.19
C LEU A 96 7.70 16.95 -9.64
N LEU A 97 7.62 15.73 -10.18
CA LEU A 97 8.79 15.01 -10.67
C LEU A 97 9.34 15.63 -11.97
N GLU A 98 8.48 16.18 -12.82
CA GLU A 98 8.83 16.90 -14.04
C GLU A 98 9.55 18.23 -13.73
N ALA A 99 9.30 18.81 -12.56
CA ALA A 99 9.98 20.00 -12.08
C ALA A 99 11.41 19.75 -11.56
N VAL A 100 11.86 18.49 -11.44
CA VAL A 100 13.23 18.12 -11.05
C VAL A 100 13.88 17.14 -12.04
N PRO A 101 13.97 17.51 -13.34
CA PRO A 101 14.46 16.63 -14.40
C PRO A 101 15.94 16.29 -14.28
N ASP A 102 16.66 17.00 -13.42
CA ASP A 102 18.04 16.73 -13.05
C ASP A 102 18.17 15.66 -11.95
N LEU A 103 17.12 15.33 -11.19
CA LEU A 103 17.16 14.23 -10.22
C LEU A 103 16.60 12.95 -10.82
N VAL A 104 15.47 13.07 -11.52
CA VAL A 104 14.73 11.96 -12.09
C VAL A 104 14.33 12.23 -13.53
N ALA A 105 14.41 11.21 -14.38
CA ALA A 105 13.91 11.22 -15.74
C ALA A 105 12.53 10.57 -15.78
N LEU A 106 11.57 11.26 -16.38
CA LEU A 106 10.22 10.74 -16.61
C LEU A 106 10.11 10.19 -18.03
N GLU A 107 9.60 8.98 -18.14
CA GLU A 107 9.25 8.33 -19.40
C GLU A 107 7.75 8.10 -19.41
N LYS A 108 7.06 8.77 -20.34
CA LYS A 108 5.65 8.56 -20.61
C LYS A 108 5.51 7.45 -21.65
N VAL A 109 4.81 6.38 -21.29
CA VAL A 109 4.42 5.32 -22.22
C VAL A 109 2.95 5.57 -22.56
N ASP A 110 2.72 5.99 -23.80
CA ASP A 110 1.36 6.15 -24.31
C ASP A 110 0.66 4.80 -24.39
N PRO A 111 -0.67 4.78 -24.21
CA PRO A 111 -1.48 3.57 -24.27
C PRO A 111 -1.32 2.82 -25.61
N ASP A 112 -1.52 1.49 -25.55
CA ASP A 112 -1.47 0.65 -26.74
C ASP A 112 -2.47 1.16 -27.80
N PRO A 113 -2.06 1.35 -29.08
CA PRO A 113 -2.99 1.74 -30.14
C PRO A 113 -4.17 0.79 -30.33
N GLU A 114 -4.10 -0.47 -29.87
CA GLU A 114 -5.24 -1.40 -29.86
C GLU A 114 -6.22 -1.15 -28.70
N ASN A 115 -5.83 -0.37 -27.68
CA ASN A 115 -6.69 0.04 -26.57
C ASN A 115 -6.54 1.55 -26.24
N PRO A 116 -7.07 2.44 -27.10
CA PRO A 116 -6.85 3.88 -27.04
C PRO A 116 -7.48 4.60 -25.83
N ASN A 117 -8.27 3.91 -25.00
CA ASN A 117 -8.90 4.47 -23.81
C ASN A 117 -8.05 4.32 -22.52
N SER A 118 -6.92 3.62 -22.57
CA SER A 118 -6.06 3.45 -21.39
C SER A 118 -5.26 4.73 -21.08
N ALA A 119 -5.09 5.05 -19.80
CA ALA A 119 -4.33 6.24 -19.40
C ALA A 119 -2.82 6.02 -19.64
N PRO A 120 -2.06 7.08 -20.00
CA PRO A 120 -0.62 6.95 -20.18
C PRO A 120 0.08 6.60 -18.88
N VAL A 121 1.02 5.66 -18.96
CA VAL A 121 1.78 5.16 -17.81
C VAL A 121 3.08 5.94 -17.68
N TYR A 122 3.39 6.43 -16.49
CA TYR A 122 4.60 7.20 -16.22
C TYR A 122 5.61 6.36 -15.45
N TYR A 123 6.79 6.22 -16.02
CA TYR A 123 7.93 5.60 -15.38
C TYR A 123 8.97 6.64 -15.00
N VAL A 124 9.59 6.45 -13.85
CA VAL A 124 10.62 7.28 -13.27
C VAL A 124 11.93 6.50 -13.27
N ARG A 125 13.01 7.15 -13.68
CA ARG A 125 14.38 6.63 -13.62
C ARG A 125 15.29 7.63 -12.94
N LEU A 126 16.30 7.16 -12.23
CA LEU A 126 17.34 8.03 -11.71
C LEU A 126 18.20 8.58 -12.85
N VAL A 127 18.46 9.89 -12.80
CA VAL A 127 19.39 10.55 -13.71
C VAL A 127 20.84 10.20 -13.37
N THR A 128 21.14 9.96 -12.10
CA THR A 128 22.49 9.63 -11.63
C THR A 128 22.40 8.64 -10.47
N ASP A 129 23.07 7.49 -10.62
CA ASP A 129 23.28 6.55 -9.50
C ASP A 129 24.42 7.07 -8.62
N THR A 130 24.07 7.89 -7.63
CA THR A 130 25.06 8.49 -6.74
C THR A 130 25.78 7.45 -5.87
N GLY A 131 25.14 6.31 -5.59
CA GLY A 131 25.74 5.22 -4.81
C GLY A 131 26.81 4.49 -5.59
N LEU A 132 26.59 4.24 -6.88
CA LEU A 132 27.61 3.71 -7.79
C LEU A 132 28.75 4.70 -7.99
N LEU A 133 28.43 5.97 -8.26
CA LEU A 133 29.43 7.03 -8.43
C LEU A 133 30.33 7.16 -7.20
N LEU A 134 29.73 7.18 -6.00
CA LEU A 134 30.46 7.25 -4.74
C LEU A 134 31.40 6.05 -4.55
N ARG A 135 30.90 4.82 -4.80
CA ARG A 135 31.71 3.59 -4.70
C ARG A 135 32.89 3.58 -5.67
N GLN A 136 32.65 3.93 -6.93
CA GLN A 136 33.70 3.97 -7.96
C GLN A 136 34.74 5.06 -7.67
N SER A 137 34.31 6.24 -7.21
CA SER A 137 35.21 7.32 -6.83
C SER A 137 36.09 6.93 -5.65
N LEU A 138 35.53 6.30 -4.61
CA LEU A 138 36.28 5.80 -3.47
C LEU A 138 37.25 4.68 -3.84
N GLN A 139 36.81 3.68 -4.60
CA GLN A 139 37.65 2.56 -5.05
C GLN A 139 38.84 3.06 -5.89
N ASN A 140 38.60 3.99 -6.81
CA ASN A 140 39.65 4.53 -7.66
C ASN A 140 40.68 5.32 -6.83
N LEU A 141 40.23 6.18 -5.90
CA LEU A 141 41.14 6.93 -5.02
C LEU A 141 41.94 6.02 -4.09
N GLN A 142 41.31 4.97 -3.52
CA GLN A 142 41.99 3.97 -2.70
C GLN A 142 43.03 3.18 -3.50
N SER A 143 42.72 2.80 -4.74
CA SER A 143 43.66 2.09 -5.62
C SER A 143 44.88 2.96 -5.99
N LEU A 144 44.68 4.26 -6.24
CA LEU A 144 45.76 5.20 -6.53
C LEU A 144 46.67 5.43 -5.31
N GLN A 145 46.11 5.46 -4.10
CA GLN A 145 46.90 5.56 -2.86
C GLN A 145 47.76 4.31 -2.64
N SER A 146 47.22 3.12 -2.91
CA SER A 146 47.97 1.84 -2.77
C SER A 146 49.15 1.70 -3.73
N LEU A 147 49.17 2.46 -4.84
CA LEU A 147 50.26 2.48 -5.82
C LEU A 147 51.37 3.50 -5.49
N GLN A 148 51.12 4.42 -4.55
CA GLN A 148 52.02 5.54 -4.23
C GLN A 148 52.69 5.42 -2.85
N SER A 149 52.28 4.46 -2.01
CA SER A 149 52.85 4.25 -0.67
C SER A 149 53.09 2.77 -0.38
N ASP A 150 54.33 2.41 -0.04
CA ASP A 150 54.76 1.05 0.36
C ASP A 150 54.37 0.69 1.81
N ASP A 151 53.68 1.60 2.51
CA ASP A 151 53.21 1.43 3.88
C ASP A 151 51.68 1.32 3.88
N SER A 152 51.15 0.32 4.59
CA SER A 152 49.72 -0.02 4.60
C SER A 152 48.89 1.11 5.19
N THR A 153 48.47 2.06 4.36
CA THR A 153 47.63 3.17 4.79
C THR A 153 46.15 2.76 4.76
N ASP A 154 45.48 2.97 5.90
CA ASP A 154 44.14 2.53 6.36
C ASP A 154 42.90 2.71 5.43
N GLY A 155 43.08 3.00 4.13
CA GLY A 155 42.02 3.11 3.13
C GLY A 155 41.16 4.37 3.25
N TRP A 156 41.62 5.38 4.01
CA TRP A 156 40.91 6.65 4.24
C TRP A 156 41.16 7.67 3.13
N VAL A 157 40.08 8.26 2.63
CA VAL A 157 40.08 9.26 1.55
C VAL A 157 39.61 10.61 2.08
N HIS A 158 40.33 11.69 1.78
CA HIS A 158 39.94 13.06 2.17
C HIS A 158 38.70 13.54 1.39
N LEU A 159 37.82 14.30 2.06
CA LEU A 159 36.57 14.79 1.48
C LEU A 159 36.76 15.59 0.18
N ASP A 160 37.75 16.49 0.12
CA ASP A 160 38.00 17.32 -1.07
C ASP A 160 38.43 16.48 -2.28
N SER A 161 39.28 15.47 -2.07
CA SER A 161 39.71 14.56 -3.13
C SER A 161 38.55 13.71 -3.65
N LEU A 162 37.67 13.27 -2.75
CA LEU A 162 36.46 12.53 -3.12
C LEU A 162 35.47 13.41 -3.89
N GLN A 163 35.27 14.65 -3.45
CA GLN A 163 34.40 15.61 -4.15
C GLN A 163 34.89 15.87 -5.58
N ALA A 164 36.19 16.11 -5.75
CA ALA A 164 36.81 16.32 -7.06
C ALA A 164 36.72 15.05 -7.95
N ALA A 165 36.86 13.85 -7.37
CA ALA A 165 36.73 12.60 -8.09
C ALA A 165 35.29 12.35 -8.57
N MET A 166 34.28 12.56 -7.72
CA MET A 166 32.88 12.42 -8.11
C MET A 166 32.47 13.44 -9.19
N GLN A 167 33.03 14.65 -9.13
CA GLN A 167 32.83 15.69 -10.15
C GLN A 167 33.46 15.34 -11.50
N SER A 168 34.63 14.67 -11.50
CA SER A 168 35.38 14.34 -12.73
C SER A 168 34.99 13.01 -13.37
N GLN A 169 34.62 11.98 -12.59
CA GLN A 169 34.26 10.66 -13.09
C GLN A 169 32.91 10.64 -13.83
N GLN A 170 31.96 11.49 -13.44
CA GLN A 170 30.67 11.58 -14.11
C GLN A 170 30.79 12.08 -15.55
N SER A 171 31.89 12.78 -15.89
CA SER A 171 32.19 13.26 -17.23
C SER A 171 32.78 12.18 -18.15
N GLN A 172 33.35 11.10 -17.60
CA GLN A 172 34.05 10.05 -18.38
C GLN A 172 33.14 8.85 -18.71
N SER A 173 32.22 8.47 -17.82
CA SER A 173 31.28 7.36 -18.03
C SER A 173 30.22 7.62 -19.14
N GLN A 174 30.12 8.87 -19.60
CA GLN A 174 29.21 9.30 -20.69
C GLN A 174 29.72 8.97 -22.11
N GLN A 175 31.02 8.71 -22.30
CA GLN A 175 31.55 8.35 -23.62
C GLN A 175 31.26 6.88 -23.99
N SER A 176 31.19 5.98 -23.01
CA SER A 176 31.02 4.54 -23.26
C SER A 176 29.55 4.11 -23.45
N GLN A 177 28.57 4.84 -22.91
CA GLN A 177 27.13 4.50 -23.08
C GLN A 177 26.54 5.01 -24.41
N ASN A 178 27.17 5.98 -25.08
CA ASN A 178 26.68 6.56 -26.34
C ASN A 178 26.89 5.65 -27.58
N GLN A 179 27.52 4.48 -27.45
CA GLN A 179 27.70 3.54 -28.57
C GLN A 179 26.58 2.49 -28.68
N GLN A 180 25.76 2.26 -27.65
CA GLN A 180 24.69 1.24 -27.69
C GLN A 180 23.27 1.79 -27.87
N SER A 181 23.07 3.12 -27.89
CA SER A 181 21.75 3.74 -28.06
C SER A 181 21.74 4.72 -29.24
N GLN A 182 21.87 4.20 -30.46
CA GLN A 182 21.71 4.98 -31.71
C GLN A 182 20.40 4.69 -32.46
N ARG A 183 19.35 4.18 -31.79
CA ARG A 183 18.06 3.91 -32.46
C ARG A 183 16.81 4.58 -31.89
N GLN A 184 16.93 5.53 -30.96
CA GLN A 184 15.79 6.39 -30.62
C GLN A 184 16.21 7.85 -30.65
N GLN A 185 15.65 8.60 -31.60
CA GLN A 185 15.88 10.02 -31.78
C GLN A 185 15.19 10.84 -30.68
N ASN A 186 15.83 11.95 -30.34
CA ASN A 186 15.33 13.11 -29.58
C ASN A 186 15.28 13.00 -28.05
N GLN A 187 16.46 13.11 -27.41
CA GLN A 187 16.69 14.07 -26.31
C GLN A 187 18.21 14.19 -26.04
N LYS A 188 18.85 15.22 -26.60
CA LYS A 188 20.20 15.65 -26.21
C LYS A 188 20.08 16.64 -25.07
N GLN A 189 20.18 16.18 -23.82
CA GLN A 189 20.45 17.02 -22.66
C GLN A 189 21.78 16.55 -22.03
N PRO A 190 22.78 17.42 -21.86
CA PRO A 190 24.01 17.06 -21.18
C PRO A 190 23.73 16.84 -19.69
N TYR A 191 24.09 15.67 -19.14
CA TYR A 191 23.96 15.40 -17.71
C TYR A 191 24.96 16.28 -16.93
N PRO A 192 24.51 17.12 -15.97
CA PRO A 192 25.39 18.01 -15.25
C PRO A 192 26.32 17.24 -14.30
N SER A 193 27.51 17.78 -14.06
CA SER A 193 28.50 17.28 -13.09
C SER A 193 27.91 17.19 -11.68
N PHE A 194 28.52 16.35 -10.83
CA PHE A 194 28.05 16.12 -9.47
C PHE A 194 28.14 17.40 -8.61
N LEU A 195 27.03 17.82 -8.03
CA LEU A 195 26.96 18.92 -7.07
C LEU A 195 26.00 18.55 -5.93
N ALA A 196 26.42 18.74 -4.67
CA ALA A 196 25.60 18.41 -3.49
C ALA A 196 24.29 19.23 -3.44
N GLN A 197 24.32 20.47 -3.92
CA GLN A 197 23.17 21.37 -3.98
C GLN A 197 22.06 20.84 -4.89
N ARG A 198 22.41 20.06 -5.93
CA ARG A 198 21.44 19.39 -6.82
C ARG A 198 20.47 18.51 -6.05
N TYR A 199 20.99 17.79 -5.06
CA TYR A 199 20.27 16.89 -4.18
C TYR A 199 19.74 17.61 -2.92
N GLY A 200 19.81 18.94 -2.87
CA GLY A 200 19.30 19.77 -1.78
C GLY A 200 20.18 19.88 -0.54
N TYR A 201 21.47 19.50 -0.62
CA TYR A 201 22.44 19.65 0.46
C TYR A 201 23.28 20.92 0.29
N SER A 202 23.47 21.68 1.37
CA SER A 202 24.27 22.92 1.35
C SER A 202 25.77 22.66 1.23
N ALA A 203 26.25 21.51 1.69
CA ALA A 203 27.66 21.11 1.68
C ALA A 203 27.82 19.63 1.28
N PHE A 204 28.98 19.28 0.71
CA PHE A 204 29.31 17.91 0.31
C PHE A 204 29.33 16.95 1.50
N LYS A 205 29.85 17.40 2.65
CA LYS A 205 29.85 16.60 3.89
C LYS A 205 28.43 16.20 4.32
N SER A 206 27.47 17.13 4.28
CA SER A 206 26.08 16.85 4.64
C SER A 206 25.39 15.89 3.67
N PHE A 207 25.79 15.89 2.39
CA PHE A 207 25.35 14.87 1.45
C PHE A 207 25.91 13.48 1.84
N LEU A 208 27.17 13.39 2.22
CA LEU A 208 27.79 12.12 2.64
C LEU A 208 27.22 11.57 3.95
N GLU A 209 26.83 12.44 4.87
CA GLU A 209 26.11 12.06 6.09
C GLU A 209 24.75 11.41 5.80
N SER A 210 24.16 11.64 4.62
CA SER A 210 22.97 10.91 4.17
C SER A 210 23.25 9.50 3.64
N ARG A 211 24.53 9.16 3.42
CA ARG A 211 24.98 7.90 2.81
C ARG A 211 25.86 7.05 3.74
N LEU A 212 25.60 7.12 5.05
CA LEU A 212 26.26 6.27 6.06
C LEU A 212 25.95 4.76 5.87
N ASP A 213 25.04 4.42 4.95
CA ASP A 213 24.83 3.05 4.48
C ASP A 213 26.01 2.51 3.65
N LEU A 214 26.78 3.39 3.00
CA LEU A 214 27.90 3.04 2.12
C LEU A 214 29.26 3.34 2.72
N ILE A 215 29.36 4.37 3.56
CA ILE A 215 30.62 4.93 4.04
C ILE A 215 30.65 5.09 5.56
N GLU A 216 31.85 5.14 6.11
CA GLU A 216 32.10 5.56 7.49
C GLU A 216 33.09 6.73 7.53
N PHE A 217 32.95 7.59 8.54
CA PHE A 217 33.85 8.71 8.82
C PHE A 217 34.94 8.28 9.81
N LYS A 218 36.15 8.82 9.66
CA LYS A 218 37.24 8.58 10.61
C LYS A 218 36.93 9.27 11.93
N THR A 219 36.90 8.51 13.03
CA THR A 219 36.52 9.00 14.36
C THR A 219 37.34 10.21 14.80
N ASP A 220 38.64 10.18 14.52
CA ASP A 220 39.59 11.17 15.00
C ASP A 220 39.80 12.32 13.98
N SER A 221 39.25 12.18 12.77
CA SER A 221 39.40 13.17 11.71
C SER A 221 38.23 13.09 10.73
N PRO A 222 37.09 13.76 11.00
CA PRO A 222 35.86 13.63 10.22
C PRO A 222 35.94 14.26 8.81
N SER A 223 37.12 14.68 8.38
CA SER A 223 37.46 15.05 6.99
C SER A 223 37.90 13.85 6.14
N TYR A 224 37.88 12.65 6.70
CA TYR A 224 38.25 11.41 6.03
C TYR A 224 37.12 10.39 6.06
N VAL A 225 36.91 9.70 4.94
CA VAL A 225 35.88 8.68 4.75
C VAL A 225 36.43 7.43 4.06
N ARG A 226 35.78 6.29 4.27
CA ARG A 226 36.05 5.05 3.52
C ARG A 226 34.78 4.22 3.37
N LEU A 227 34.80 3.24 2.46
CA LEU A 227 33.72 2.28 2.31
C LEU A 227 33.62 1.36 3.53
N ILE A 228 32.40 1.04 3.95
CA ILE A 228 32.16 0.09 5.04
C ILE A 228 32.64 -1.30 4.63
N GLN A 229 33.62 -1.85 5.36
CA GLN A 229 34.05 -3.23 5.19
C GLN A 229 33.04 -4.16 5.87
N ARG A 230 32.25 -4.90 5.08
CA ARG A 230 31.41 -5.97 5.63
C ARG A 230 32.31 -7.12 6.11
N SER A 231 32.69 -7.11 7.38
CA SER A 231 33.40 -8.22 8.01
C SER A 231 32.43 -9.35 8.33
N SER A 232 32.71 -10.53 7.80
CA SER A 232 31.96 -11.77 8.00
C SER A 232 32.18 -12.33 9.41
N GLN A 233 31.49 -11.86 10.46
CA GLN A 233 31.30 -12.64 11.70
C GLN A 233 29.99 -12.29 12.45
N PRO A 234 29.18 -13.29 12.87
CA PRO A 234 28.00 -13.06 13.69
C PRO A 234 28.39 -12.85 15.16
N ARG A 235 27.95 -11.74 15.78
CA ARG A 235 28.11 -11.51 17.22
C ARG A 235 27.17 -12.45 18.01
N LEU A 236 27.78 -13.42 18.68
CA LEU A 236 27.18 -14.24 19.74
C LEU A 236 26.78 -13.35 20.93
N VAL A 237 25.50 -13.37 21.29
CA VAL A 237 25.01 -12.84 22.58
C VAL A 237 25.22 -13.92 23.66
N PRO A 238 25.80 -13.60 24.84
CA PRO A 238 26.09 -14.59 25.86
C PRO A 238 24.82 -15.03 26.62
N LYS A 239 24.65 -16.35 26.77
CA LYS A 239 23.56 -17.00 27.54
C LYS A 239 23.74 -16.80 29.06
N PRO A 240 22.67 -16.53 29.83
CA PRO A 240 22.74 -16.58 31.29
C PRO A 240 22.80 -18.03 31.81
N LYS A 241 23.54 -18.20 32.92
CA LYS A 241 23.91 -19.49 33.52
C LYS A 241 22.71 -20.24 34.13
N ARG A 242 22.69 -21.54 33.85
CA ARG A 242 21.71 -22.55 34.30
C ARG A 242 21.99 -22.94 35.77
N ILE A 243 21.09 -22.62 36.69
CA ILE A 243 21.10 -23.18 38.06
C ILE A 243 20.40 -24.54 38.03
N ILE A 244 21.12 -25.58 38.44
CA ILE A 244 20.66 -26.96 38.55
C ILE A 244 20.06 -27.16 39.95
N ARG A 245 18.83 -27.65 40.06
CA ARG A 245 18.36 -28.40 41.24
C ARG A 245 17.60 -29.64 40.78
N LYS A 246 18.02 -30.80 41.29
CA LYS A 246 17.44 -32.14 41.06
C LYS A 246 16.21 -32.36 41.95
N PRO A 247 15.30 -33.30 41.60
CA PRO A 247 14.05 -33.52 42.32
C PRO A 247 14.20 -34.56 43.45
N ALA A 248 13.32 -34.47 44.44
CA ALA A 248 13.05 -35.55 45.39
C ALA A 248 11.56 -35.91 45.32
N ILE A 249 11.34 -37.22 45.27
CA ILE A 249 10.06 -37.93 45.16
C ILE A 249 9.42 -38.03 46.55
N ASN A 250 8.08 -37.91 46.65
CA ASN A 250 7.31 -38.80 47.51
C ASN A 250 5.83 -38.90 47.10
N ASN A 251 5.35 -40.13 47.18
CA ASN A 251 4.03 -40.64 46.79
C ASN A 251 2.97 -40.48 47.88
N GLN A 252 1.73 -40.85 47.47
CA GLN A 252 0.52 -41.23 48.24
C GLN A 252 -0.54 -40.09 48.33
N SER A 253 -1.86 -40.29 48.25
CA SER A 253 -2.78 -41.37 47.84
C SER A 253 -4.20 -40.79 47.97
N VAL A 254 -5.06 -40.83 46.93
CA VAL A 254 -6.35 -41.58 46.84
C VAL A 254 -7.57 -40.98 47.60
N ASN A 255 -8.66 -40.79 46.82
CA ASN A 255 -10.12 -40.65 47.13
C ASN A 255 -10.71 -39.30 46.67
N GLN A 256 -11.91 -39.17 46.08
CA GLN A 256 -12.92 -40.07 45.49
C GLN A 256 -13.97 -39.14 44.82
N LEU A 257 -14.38 -39.48 43.59
CA LEU A 257 -15.60 -39.14 42.81
C LEU A 257 -16.55 -37.99 43.23
N ASP A 258 -16.85 -37.06 42.30
CA ASP A 258 -18.18 -36.91 41.64
C ASP A 258 -18.32 -35.66 40.75
N GLY A 259 -19.01 -35.79 39.59
CA GLY A 259 -19.60 -34.68 38.83
C GLY A 259 -19.08 -34.44 37.40
N LEU A 260 -19.65 -35.16 36.41
CA LEU A 260 -19.39 -34.93 34.98
C LEU A 260 -20.05 -33.63 34.47
N LYS A 261 -19.24 -32.57 34.31
CA LYS A 261 -19.47 -31.47 33.38
C LYS A 261 -18.44 -31.59 32.24
N LEU A 262 -18.91 -31.59 31.00
CA LEU A 262 -18.06 -31.49 29.81
C LEU A 262 -17.53 -30.06 29.69
N ASP A 263 -16.41 -29.80 30.36
CA ASP A 263 -15.65 -28.55 30.26
C ASP A 263 -14.63 -28.62 29.11
N VAL A 264 -14.75 -27.65 28.22
CA VAL A 264 -13.76 -27.28 27.20
C VAL A 264 -12.50 -26.76 27.92
N PRO A 265 -11.26 -27.16 27.56
CA PRO A 265 -10.08 -26.72 28.32
C PRO A 265 -9.84 -25.21 28.15
N ARG A 266 -10.11 -24.45 29.22
CA ARG A 266 -9.55 -23.12 29.42
C ARG A 266 -8.05 -23.27 29.66
N LEU A 267 -7.24 -22.68 28.78
CA LEU A 267 -5.80 -22.54 28.98
C LEU A 267 -5.55 -21.66 30.20
N ASN A 268 -4.75 -22.19 31.14
CA ASN A 268 -4.38 -21.56 32.40
C ASN A 268 -3.77 -20.17 32.20
N GLU A 269 -4.36 -19.18 32.86
CA GLU A 269 -3.73 -17.90 33.17
C GLU A 269 -2.54 -18.14 34.12
N VAL A 270 -1.33 -17.97 33.60
CA VAL A 270 -0.13 -17.80 34.41
C VAL A 270 0.17 -16.31 34.44
N ASN A 271 0.03 -15.72 35.62
CA ASN A 271 0.44 -14.36 35.91
C ASN A 271 1.95 -14.20 35.67
N GLY A 272 2.28 -13.52 34.58
CA GLY A 272 3.60 -13.07 34.22
C GLY A 272 3.50 -12.31 32.91
N SER A 273 3.62 -10.98 32.96
CA SER A 273 3.59 -10.09 31.79
C SER A 273 4.65 -10.47 30.76
N LEU A 274 4.29 -11.38 29.86
CA LEU A 274 4.94 -11.56 28.58
C LEU A 274 4.15 -10.72 27.59
N VAL A 275 4.71 -9.56 27.24
CA VAL A 275 4.29 -8.82 26.06
C VAL A 275 4.44 -9.78 24.88
N SER A 276 3.32 -10.34 24.43
CA SER A 276 3.22 -11.04 23.15
C SER A 276 3.65 -10.04 22.09
N ILE A 277 4.86 -10.22 21.56
CA ILE A 277 5.31 -9.50 20.36
C ILE A 277 4.42 -10.05 19.23
N ARG A 278 3.24 -9.44 19.04
CA ARG A 278 2.38 -9.74 17.90
C ARG A 278 3.20 -9.43 16.66
N ARG A 279 3.52 -10.46 15.88
CA ARG A 279 4.21 -10.27 14.60
C ARG A 279 3.35 -9.35 13.73
N PRO A 280 3.95 -8.42 12.98
CA PRO A 280 3.19 -7.54 12.11
C PRO A 280 2.41 -8.39 11.09
N VAL A 281 1.13 -8.08 10.94
CA VAL A 281 0.27 -8.68 9.92
C VAL A 281 0.74 -8.14 8.58
N MET A 282 0.97 -9.02 7.61
CA MET A 282 1.50 -8.65 6.31
C MET A 282 0.66 -9.24 5.18
N PRO A 283 0.51 -8.55 4.03
CA PRO A 283 -0.14 -9.12 2.85
C PRO A 283 0.52 -10.42 2.39
N LEU A 284 -0.26 -11.29 1.75
CA LEU A 284 0.19 -12.59 1.25
C LEU A 284 1.40 -12.46 0.29
N SER A 285 1.36 -11.49 -0.62
CA SER A 285 2.45 -11.23 -1.57
C SER A 285 3.75 -10.87 -0.84
N GLN A 286 3.68 -9.95 0.12
CA GLN A 286 4.83 -9.56 0.94
C GLN A 286 5.35 -10.73 1.78
N PHE A 287 4.45 -11.54 2.34
CA PHE A 287 4.79 -12.69 3.17
C PHE A 287 5.59 -13.75 2.40
N ALA A 288 5.16 -13.99 1.16
CA ALA A 288 5.74 -14.99 0.28
C ALA A 288 6.87 -14.43 -0.59
N GLY A 289 7.03 -13.11 -0.69
CA GLY A 289 7.96 -12.46 -1.61
C GLY A 289 7.50 -12.52 -3.08
N PHE A 290 6.19 -12.52 -3.33
CA PHE A 290 5.63 -12.61 -4.68
C PHE A 290 5.57 -11.27 -5.40
N SER A 291 5.82 -11.31 -6.70
CA SER A 291 5.34 -10.26 -7.61
C SER A 291 3.83 -10.44 -7.85
N VAL A 292 3.21 -9.43 -8.46
CA VAL A 292 1.77 -9.47 -8.81
C VAL A 292 1.47 -10.62 -9.76
N GLU A 293 2.35 -10.87 -10.73
CA GLU A 293 2.19 -11.94 -11.73
C GLU A 293 2.24 -13.33 -11.07
N VAL A 294 3.16 -13.53 -10.11
CA VAL A 294 3.25 -14.79 -9.36
C VAL A 294 1.99 -14.99 -8.51
N LEU A 295 1.47 -13.92 -7.89
CA LEU A 295 0.22 -14.00 -7.14
C LEU A 295 -0.96 -14.36 -8.06
N HIS A 296 -1.09 -13.74 -9.23
CA HIS A 296 -2.13 -14.08 -10.21
C HIS A 296 -2.05 -15.54 -10.65
N GLN A 297 -0.84 -16.04 -10.91
CA GLN A 297 -0.61 -17.44 -11.24
C GLN A 297 -1.07 -18.36 -10.09
N LYS A 298 -0.70 -18.06 -8.85
CA LYS A 298 -1.11 -18.85 -7.67
C LYS A 298 -2.62 -18.82 -7.44
N VAL A 299 -3.26 -17.67 -7.62
CA VAL A 299 -4.73 -17.60 -7.54
C VAL A 299 -5.40 -18.45 -8.62
N SER A 300 -4.82 -18.50 -9.83
CA SER A 300 -5.34 -19.35 -10.92
C SER A 300 -5.18 -20.84 -10.64
N GLU A 301 -4.05 -21.24 -10.04
CA GLU A 301 -3.81 -22.61 -9.55
C GLU A 301 -4.83 -23.02 -8.47
N LEU A 302 -5.15 -22.11 -7.53
CA LEU A 302 -6.16 -22.35 -6.51
C LEU A 302 -7.56 -22.50 -7.14
N ALA A 303 -7.92 -21.62 -8.08
CA ALA A 303 -9.20 -21.68 -8.78
C ALA A 303 -9.41 -23.01 -9.51
N ALA A 304 -8.34 -23.57 -10.09
CA ALA A 304 -8.40 -24.82 -10.86
C ALA A 304 -8.74 -26.07 -10.03
N ILE A 305 -8.47 -26.06 -8.71
CA ILE A 305 -8.73 -27.21 -7.83
C ILE A 305 -9.88 -26.96 -6.85
N ALA A 306 -10.31 -25.71 -6.67
CA ALA A 306 -11.42 -25.35 -5.81
C ALA A 306 -12.78 -25.70 -6.43
N LEU A 307 -13.82 -25.76 -5.59
CA LEU A 307 -15.20 -25.80 -6.04
C LEU A 307 -15.46 -24.68 -7.05
N PRO A 308 -16.09 -24.98 -8.20
CA PRO A 308 -16.39 -23.97 -9.21
C PRO A 308 -17.24 -22.83 -8.66
N GLU A 309 -16.79 -21.60 -8.90
CA GLU A 309 -17.49 -20.38 -8.52
C GLU A 309 -17.17 -19.24 -9.49
N ASN A 310 -18.08 -18.26 -9.57
CA ASN A 310 -17.86 -17.05 -10.36
C ASN A 310 -16.98 -16.09 -9.56
N TRP A 311 -15.70 -16.04 -9.88
CA TRP A 311 -14.69 -15.20 -9.21
C TRP A 311 -14.43 -13.85 -9.89
N TYR A 312 -15.37 -13.39 -10.71
CA TYR A 312 -15.35 -12.11 -11.40
C TYR A 312 -16.78 -11.57 -11.53
N PHE A 313 -16.91 -10.28 -11.84
CA PHE A 313 -18.20 -9.66 -12.14
C PHE A 313 -18.44 -9.56 -13.65
N GLY A 314 -19.69 -9.67 -14.05
CA GLY A 314 -20.12 -9.54 -15.44
C GLY A 314 -20.19 -10.88 -16.18
N PRO A 315 -20.54 -10.85 -17.47
CA PRO A 315 -20.80 -12.06 -18.23
C PRO A 315 -19.53 -12.83 -18.63
N GLN A 316 -18.37 -12.17 -18.62
CA GLN A 316 -17.10 -12.73 -19.05
C GLN A 316 -15.98 -12.32 -18.08
N PRO A 317 -14.96 -13.18 -17.90
CA PRO A 317 -13.80 -12.84 -17.08
C PRO A 317 -13.02 -11.65 -17.67
N PRO A 318 -12.34 -10.83 -16.85
CA PRO A 318 -11.51 -9.75 -17.35
C PRO A 318 -10.29 -10.25 -18.14
N ASP A 319 -9.89 -9.52 -19.19
CA ASP A 319 -8.77 -9.91 -20.06
C ASP A 319 -7.41 -9.93 -19.34
N ILE A 320 -7.20 -9.02 -18.39
CA ILE A 320 -5.94 -8.89 -17.65
C ILE A 320 -5.78 -10.04 -16.64
N PHE A 321 -6.84 -10.38 -15.91
CA PHE A 321 -6.82 -11.40 -14.87
C PHE A 321 -8.23 -11.91 -14.56
N ALA A 322 -8.42 -13.22 -14.71
CA ALA A 322 -9.74 -13.85 -14.68
C ALA A 322 -10.37 -13.99 -13.28
N TYR A 323 -9.61 -13.85 -12.19
CA TYR A 323 -10.06 -14.22 -10.83
C TYR A 323 -9.92 -13.10 -9.77
N PRO A 324 -10.35 -11.84 -10.04
CA PRO A 324 -10.15 -10.73 -9.12
C PRO A 324 -10.81 -10.95 -7.74
N ILE A 325 -12.01 -11.52 -7.67
CA ILE A 325 -12.71 -11.76 -6.40
C ILE A 325 -11.95 -12.79 -5.56
N LEU A 326 -11.43 -13.86 -6.19
CA LEU A 326 -10.64 -14.88 -5.50
C LEU A 326 -9.32 -14.33 -4.98
N LYS A 327 -8.68 -13.44 -5.74
CA LYS A 327 -7.44 -12.75 -5.30
C LYS A 327 -7.70 -11.95 -4.03
N SER A 328 -8.77 -11.15 -4.00
CA SER A 328 -9.19 -10.42 -2.80
C SER A 328 -9.53 -11.37 -1.65
N TYR A 329 -10.27 -12.45 -1.93
CA TYR A 329 -10.62 -13.47 -0.94
C TYR A 329 -9.39 -14.07 -0.26
N LEU A 330 -8.44 -14.55 -1.05
CA LEU A 330 -7.23 -15.19 -0.54
C LEU A 330 -6.36 -14.21 0.27
N ARG A 331 -6.22 -12.96 -0.23
CA ARG A 331 -5.46 -11.89 0.44
C ARG A 331 -6.01 -11.60 1.85
N TYR A 332 -7.31 -11.36 1.96
CA TYR A 332 -7.92 -10.97 3.24
C TYR A 332 -8.15 -12.16 4.18
N THR A 333 -8.36 -13.36 3.64
CA THR A 333 -8.39 -14.60 4.45
C THR A 333 -7.03 -14.85 5.09
N PHE A 334 -5.94 -14.66 4.34
CA PHE A 334 -4.59 -14.77 4.89
C PHE A 334 -4.30 -13.74 6.00
N ILE A 335 -4.79 -12.50 5.84
CA ILE A 335 -4.73 -11.48 6.90
C ILE A 335 -5.49 -11.92 8.16
N ARG A 336 -6.73 -12.42 8.00
CA ARG A 336 -7.53 -12.93 9.13
C ARG A 336 -6.82 -14.08 9.86
N LEU A 337 -6.25 -15.01 9.12
CA LEU A 337 -5.52 -16.16 9.70
C LEU A 337 -4.28 -15.72 10.49
N GLN A 338 -3.57 -14.67 10.06
CA GLN A 338 -2.46 -14.12 10.83
C GLN A 338 -2.94 -13.49 12.14
N ASN A 339 -4.06 -12.75 12.13
CA ASN A 339 -4.69 -12.20 13.32
C ASN A 339 -5.11 -13.30 14.32
N GLU A 340 -5.56 -14.45 13.81
CA GLU A 340 -5.96 -15.60 14.62
C GLU A 340 -4.78 -16.52 15.01
N GLY A 341 -3.55 -16.24 14.56
CA GLY A 341 -2.39 -17.09 14.80
C GLY A 341 -2.42 -18.45 14.07
N LYS A 342 -3.23 -18.57 13.01
CA LYS A 342 -3.50 -19.81 12.26
C LYS A 342 -2.61 -20.01 11.02
N VAL A 343 -1.40 -19.45 11.04
CA VAL A 343 -0.36 -19.68 10.01
C VAL A 343 0.86 -20.35 10.66
N PRO A 344 0.75 -21.62 11.10
CA PRO A 344 1.80 -22.32 11.84
C PRO A 344 3.07 -22.50 11.01
N THR A 345 4.18 -22.68 11.73
CA THR A 345 5.48 -23.05 11.17
C THR A 345 5.81 -24.48 11.63
N SER A 346 6.34 -25.31 10.73
CA SER A 346 6.77 -26.67 11.06
C SER A 346 7.93 -26.68 12.07
N ALA A 347 8.13 -27.81 12.76
CA ALA A 347 9.17 -27.93 13.78
C ALA A 347 10.60 -27.67 13.27
N ASN A 348 10.88 -28.00 12.00
CA ASN A 348 12.17 -27.74 11.34
C ASN A 348 12.29 -26.33 10.74
N GLY A 349 11.25 -25.49 10.85
CA GLY A 349 11.23 -24.13 10.32
C GLY A 349 11.12 -24.02 8.79
N GLN A 350 11.11 -25.15 8.06
CA GLN A 350 11.14 -25.17 6.59
C GLN A 350 9.78 -24.95 5.95
N TYR A 351 8.70 -25.23 6.66
CA TYR A 351 7.35 -25.14 6.14
C TYR A 351 6.50 -24.17 6.95
N ARG A 352 5.60 -23.48 6.25
CA ARG A 352 4.47 -22.77 6.86
C ARG A 352 3.23 -23.15 6.11
N ALA A 353 2.09 -23.24 6.78
CA ALA A 353 0.87 -23.64 6.12
C ALA A 353 -0.32 -22.84 6.63
N PHE A 354 -1.37 -22.76 5.82
CA PHE A 354 -2.68 -22.28 6.25
C PHE A 354 -3.80 -22.99 5.50
N ASN A 355 -4.99 -22.99 6.08
CA ASN A 355 -6.20 -23.50 5.43
C ASN A 355 -6.85 -22.37 4.65
N THR A 356 -7.08 -22.56 3.35
CA THR A 356 -7.60 -21.50 2.47
C THR A 356 -9.05 -21.15 2.75
N GLY A 357 -9.80 -21.99 3.47
CA GLY A 357 -11.25 -21.87 3.65
C GLY A 357 -12.06 -22.37 2.44
N LEU A 358 -11.41 -22.74 1.34
CA LEU A 358 -12.04 -23.31 0.16
C LEU A 358 -11.95 -24.84 0.19
N LEU A 359 -12.89 -25.47 -0.53
CA LEU A 359 -12.98 -26.91 -0.70
C LEU A 359 -12.73 -27.29 -2.16
N ASP A 360 -12.27 -28.51 -2.40
CA ASP A 360 -12.26 -29.11 -3.74
C ASP A 360 -13.64 -29.70 -4.13
N THR A 361 -13.74 -30.27 -5.33
CA THR A 361 -14.97 -30.89 -5.84
C THR A 361 -15.47 -32.08 -5.03
N LEU A 362 -14.62 -32.67 -4.18
CA LEU A 362 -14.97 -33.74 -3.25
C LEU A 362 -15.27 -33.21 -1.84
N LEU A 363 -15.43 -31.89 -1.69
CA LEU A 363 -15.68 -31.18 -0.43
C LEU A 363 -14.55 -31.32 0.59
N ARG A 364 -13.31 -31.49 0.12
CA ARG A 364 -12.11 -31.62 0.98
C ARG A 364 -11.42 -30.27 1.12
N PRO A 365 -10.92 -29.90 2.32
CA PRO A 365 -10.25 -28.63 2.52
C PRO A 365 -8.99 -28.49 1.66
N ILE A 366 -8.83 -27.32 1.04
CA ILE A 366 -7.62 -26.95 0.32
C ILE A 366 -6.69 -26.18 1.24
N TYR A 367 -5.46 -26.65 1.35
CA TYR A 367 -4.40 -26.04 2.15
C TYR A 367 -3.37 -25.36 1.27
N ALA A 368 -2.82 -24.27 1.77
CA ALA A 368 -1.67 -23.60 1.22
C ALA A 368 -0.41 -24.00 2.01
N LEU A 369 0.59 -24.56 1.33
CA LEU A 369 1.86 -24.96 1.91
C LEU A 369 2.99 -24.09 1.34
N PHE A 370 3.63 -23.32 2.20
CA PHE A 370 4.87 -22.63 1.90
C PHE A 370 6.07 -23.51 2.19
N THR A 371 7.01 -23.55 1.25
CA THR A 371 8.33 -24.14 1.45
C THR A 371 9.39 -23.05 1.43
N GLN A 372 10.18 -22.97 2.50
CA GLN A 372 11.33 -22.09 2.57
C GLN A 372 12.35 -22.50 1.49
N SER A 373 12.62 -21.59 0.56
CA SER A 373 13.68 -21.74 -0.42
C SER A 373 14.94 -21.00 0.06
N SER A 374 16.08 -21.29 -0.57
CA SER A 374 17.31 -20.49 -0.44
C SER A 374 17.15 -19.06 -1.00
N SER A 375 16.12 -18.83 -1.81
CA SER A 375 15.70 -17.50 -2.27
C SER A 375 14.87 -16.75 -1.22
N ALA A 376 14.84 -15.41 -1.32
CA ALA A 376 13.94 -14.57 -0.52
C ALA A 376 12.45 -14.88 -0.77
N VAL A 377 12.12 -15.47 -1.94
CA VAL A 377 10.77 -15.90 -2.33
C VAL A 377 10.49 -17.31 -1.79
N ARG A 378 9.34 -17.49 -1.14
CA ARG A 378 8.84 -18.79 -0.66
C ARG A 378 8.07 -19.47 -1.78
N ALA A 379 8.30 -20.76 -2.02
CA ALA A 379 7.42 -21.53 -2.90
C ALA A 379 6.07 -21.73 -2.20
N LEU A 380 4.95 -21.58 -2.92
CA LEU A 380 3.59 -21.84 -2.43
C LEU A 380 2.92 -22.89 -3.31
N ASP A 381 2.43 -23.95 -2.69
CA ASP A 381 1.63 -24.99 -3.35
C ASP A 381 0.27 -25.12 -2.66
N PHE A 382 -0.79 -25.27 -3.46
CA PHE A 382 -2.11 -25.63 -2.94
C PHE A 382 -2.29 -27.15 -2.99
N CYS A 383 -2.79 -27.74 -1.92
CA CYS A 383 -2.84 -29.20 -1.80
C CYS A 383 -3.99 -29.70 -0.91
N ILE A 384 -4.35 -30.96 -1.15
CA ILE A 384 -5.22 -31.74 -0.27
C ILE A 384 -4.34 -32.56 0.67
N ALA A 385 -4.70 -32.63 1.95
CA ALA A 385 -3.93 -33.35 2.96
C ALA A 385 -3.71 -34.82 2.55
N GLY A 386 -2.45 -35.27 2.52
CA GLY A 386 -2.07 -36.65 2.16
C GLY A 386 -1.93 -36.92 0.66
N GLU A 387 -2.31 -35.99 -0.23
CA GLU A 387 -2.22 -36.17 -1.68
C GLU A 387 -1.03 -35.45 -2.32
N GLY A 388 -0.42 -36.07 -3.32
CA GLY A 388 0.73 -35.51 -4.03
C GLY A 388 1.94 -35.25 -3.12
N TYR A 389 2.90 -34.49 -3.62
CA TYR A 389 4.11 -34.14 -2.86
C TYR A 389 3.80 -33.16 -1.73
N ALA A 390 3.10 -32.05 -2.03
CA ALA A 390 2.79 -31.01 -1.05
C ALA A 390 1.87 -31.52 0.07
N GLY A 391 0.81 -32.27 -0.25
CA GLY A 391 -0.13 -32.79 0.76
C GLY A 391 0.47 -33.83 1.69
N LYS A 392 1.37 -34.69 1.19
CA LYS A 392 2.14 -35.61 2.04
C LYS A 392 3.10 -34.87 2.97
N ASN A 393 3.78 -33.83 2.47
CA ASN A 393 4.61 -32.97 3.31
C ASN A 393 3.79 -32.21 4.35
N LEU A 394 2.61 -31.71 4.01
CA LEU A 394 1.70 -31.07 4.97
C LEU A 394 1.41 -32.00 6.16
N VAL A 395 0.99 -33.24 5.90
CA VAL A 395 0.67 -34.21 6.96
C VAL A 395 1.93 -34.63 7.74
N ALA A 396 3.07 -34.80 7.06
CA ALA A 396 4.31 -35.21 7.70
C ALA A 396 4.91 -34.12 8.62
N GLN A 397 4.69 -32.83 8.29
CA GLN A 397 5.33 -31.70 8.97
C GLN A 397 4.46 -31.04 10.04
N PHE A 398 3.14 -31.27 10.00
CA PHE A 398 2.17 -30.67 10.92
C PHE A 398 1.34 -31.75 11.63
N ALA A 399 1.57 -31.94 12.93
CA ALA A 399 0.83 -32.91 13.75
C ALA A 399 -0.68 -32.61 13.82
N GLN A 400 -1.04 -31.32 13.74
CA GLN A 400 -2.41 -30.85 13.55
C GLN A 400 -2.46 -30.00 12.29
N LEU A 401 -3.41 -30.28 11.41
CA LEU A 401 -3.58 -29.51 10.18
C LEU A 401 -4.04 -28.08 10.50
N PRO A 402 -3.63 -27.07 9.69
CA PRO A 402 -4.07 -25.70 9.91
C PRO A 402 -5.60 -25.56 9.93
N ILE A 403 -6.11 -24.76 10.86
CA ILE A 403 -7.55 -24.52 11.01
C ILE A 403 -7.94 -23.35 10.09
N ALA A 404 -9.15 -23.40 9.51
CA ALA A 404 -9.70 -22.30 8.73
C ALA A 404 -9.92 -21.02 9.56
N ALA A 405 -10.03 -19.89 8.88
CA ALA A 405 -10.39 -18.61 9.49
C ALA A 405 -11.74 -18.72 10.18
N ASN A 406 -11.88 -18.16 11.38
CA ASN A 406 -13.15 -18.13 12.11
C ASN A 406 -13.72 -16.71 12.15
N TYR A 407 -14.52 -16.37 11.14
CA TYR A 407 -15.24 -15.10 11.08
C TYR A 407 -16.42 -15.02 12.07
N LEU A 408 -16.84 -16.14 12.66
CA LEU A 408 -18.03 -16.24 13.50
C LEU A 408 -17.70 -16.53 14.97
N GLU A 409 -16.49 -16.15 15.41
CA GLU A 409 -16.03 -16.33 16.80
C GLU A 409 -17.00 -15.71 17.82
N ASN A 410 -17.63 -14.59 17.48
CA ASN A 410 -18.73 -14.01 18.23
C ASN A 410 -20.01 -14.01 17.38
N PRO A 411 -20.89 -15.02 17.54
CA PRO A 411 -22.13 -15.13 16.76
C PRO A 411 -23.06 -13.91 16.89
N ASN A 412 -22.96 -13.14 17.97
CA ASN A 412 -23.79 -11.95 18.19
C ASN A 412 -23.47 -10.80 17.21
N ASN A 413 -22.36 -10.88 16.49
CA ASN A 413 -21.94 -9.88 15.50
C ASN A 413 -22.42 -10.20 14.08
N VAL A 414 -23.00 -11.39 13.87
CA VAL A 414 -23.37 -11.93 12.55
C VAL A 414 -24.82 -11.60 12.20
N PHE A 415 -25.63 -11.28 13.21
CA PHE A 415 -27.04 -10.95 13.05
C PHE A 415 -27.33 -9.53 13.54
N TYR A 416 -28.23 -8.84 12.86
CA TYR A 416 -28.68 -7.53 13.29
C TYR A 416 -29.62 -7.65 14.50
N HIS A 417 -29.22 -7.05 15.62
CA HIS A 417 -30.01 -7.05 16.85
C HIS A 417 -31.03 -5.90 16.85
N LEU A 418 -32.25 -6.18 16.34
CA LEU A 418 -33.31 -5.18 16.14
C LEU A 418 -33.68 -4.38 17.39
N ALA A 419 -33.59 -4.98 18.59
CA ALA A 419 -33.89 -4.26 19.83
C ALA A 419 -32.88 -3.13 20.16
N ALA A 420 -31.74 -3.06 19.45
CA ALA A 420 -30.83 -1.93 19.50
C ALA A 420 -31.36 -0.69 18.76
N GLY A 421 -32.46 -0.81 18.01
CA GLY A 421 -33.02 0.26 17.19
C GLY A 421 -32.30 0.45 15.86
N ALA A 422 -32.57 1.57 15.18
CA ALA A 422 -31.91 1.95 13.94
C ALA A 422 -30.44 2.39 14.19
N PRO A 423 -29.52 2.14 13.23
CA PRO A 423 -28.14 2.62 13.36
C PRO A 423 -28.10 4.15 13.35
N GLN A 424 -27.17 4.73 14.13
CA GLN A 424 -26.83 6.14 14.03
C GLN A 424 -25.87 6.34 12.87
N VAL A 425 -26.22 7.20 11.91
CA VAL A 425 -25.46 7.37 10.66
C VAL A 425 -25.03 8.83 10.53
N ASP A 426 -23.75 9.05 10.19
CA ASP A 426 -23.28 10.36 9.74
C ASP A 426 -23.70 10.58 8.29
N TRP A 427 -24.92 11.12 8.11
CA TRP A 427 -25.44 11.40 6.78
C TRP A 427 -24.64 12.46 6.03
N GLN A 428 -23.93 13.36 6.73
CA GLN A 428 -23.08 14.34 6.07
C GLN A 428 -21.91 13.66 5.39
N HIS A 429 -21.24 12.74 6.09
CA HIS A 429 -20.18 11.91 5.52
C HIS A 429 -20.68 11.04 4.36
N VAL A 430 -21.85 10.41 4.51
CA VAL A 430 -22.46 9.58 3.45
C VAL A 430 -22.76 10.41 2.19
N VAL A 431 -23.39 11.58 2.34
CA VAL A 431 -23.86 12.38 1.21
C VAL A 431 -22.76 13.23 0.58
N LYS A 432 -21.91 13.89 1.39
CA LYS A 432 -20.87 14.79 0.88
C LYS A 432 -19.61 14.04 0.47
N ASP A 433 -19.12 13.13 1.33
CA ASP A 433 -17.82 12.50 1.09
C ASP A 433 -17.91 11.33 0.13
N ASN A 434 -18.99 10.54 0.23
CA ASN A 434 -19.23 9.33 -0.55
C ASN A 434 -20.28 9.52 -1.66
N MET A 435 -20.50 10.76 -2.12
CA MET A 435 -21.48 11.11 -3.16
C MET A 435 -21.40 10.24 -4.43
N ALA A 436 -20.19 9.80 -4.78
CA ALA A 436 -19.91 8.97 -5.95
C ALA A 436 -20.53 7.56 -5.86
N ARG A 437 -20.85 7.09 -4.65
CA ARG A 437 -21.47 5.78 -4.40
C ARG A 437 -22.99 5.85 -4.41
N LEU A 438 -23.58 7.05 -4.45
CA LEU A 438 -25.03 7.23 -4.55
C LEU A 438 -25.50 7.06 -6.01
N PRO A 439 -26.68 6.48 -6.25
CA PRO A 439 -27.16 6.29 -7.62
C PRO A 439 -27.38 7.61 -8.33
N LEU A 440 -26.95 7.70 -9.59
CA LEU A 440 -27.12 8.92 -10.39
C LEU A 440 -28.61 9.31 -10.51
N THR A 441 -29.48 8.34 -10.76
CA THR A 441 -30.94 8.56 -10.85
C THR A 441 -31.52 9.12 -9.55
N PHE A 442 -31.05 8.62 -8.41
CA PHE A 442 -31.44 9.12 -7.09
C PHE A 442 -30.99 10.57 -6.88
N LEU A 443 -29.75 10.90 -7.27
CA LEU A 443 -29.23 12.27 -7.18
C LEU A 443 -29.96 13.22 -8.14
N GLN A 444 -30.31 12.77 -9.36
CA GLN A 444 -31.07 13.58 -10.32
C GLN A 444 -32.47 13.96 -9.81
N GLN A 445 -33.11 13.06 -9.03
CA GLN A 445 -34.44 13.30 -8.47
C GLN A 445 -34.43 14.14 -7.20
N ASN A 446 -33.36 14.04 -6.39
CA ASN A 446 -33.33 14.60 -5.03
C ASN A 446 -32.25 15.66 -4.80
N GLY A 447 -31.36 15.87 -5.78
CA GLY A 447 -30.21 16.76 -5.72
C GLY A 447 -30.55 18.24 -5.63
N PRO A 448 -29.52 19.10 -5.44
CA PRO A 448 -29.70 20.53 -5.26
C PRO A 448 -30.28 21.21 -6.51
N LEU A 449 -31.15 22.21 -6.29
CA LEU A 449 -31.76 22.98 -7.37
C LEU A 449 -30.71 23.72 -8.20
N GLY A 450 -30.84 23.65 -9.53
CA GLY A 450 -29.91 24.32 -10.46
C GLY A 450 -28.56 23.62 -10.63
N PHE A 451 -28.32 22.51 -9.93
CA PHE A 451 -27.19 21.63 -10.16
C PHE A 451 -27.62 20.44 -11.01
N THR A 452 -26.78 20.01 -11.95
CA THR A 452 -27.04 18.82 -12.78
C THR A 452 -26.11 17.68 -12.37
N PRO A 453 -26.61 16.67 -11.63
CA PRO A 453 -25.81 15.51 -11.29
C PRO A 453 -25.36 14.76 -12.55
N ARG A 454 -24.10 14.32 -12.56
CA ARG A 454 -23.50 13.49 -13.61
C ARG A 454 -22.84 12.25 -13.01
N SER A 455 -22.63 11.24 -13.84
CA SER A 455 -21.85 10.06 -13.45
C SER A 455 -20.43 10.48 -13.09
N THR A 456 -19.90 9.91 -12.01
CA THR A 456 -18.48 10.05 -11.65
C THR A 456 -17.61 9.01 -12.33
N GLN A 457 -18.21 8.01 -12.99
CA GLN A 457 -17.49 6.95 -13.67
C GLN A 457 -16.67 7.52 -14.84
N GLY A 458 -15.38 7.23 -14.85
CA GLY A 458 -14.45 7.72 -15.89
C GLY A 458 -13.95 9.15 -15.69
N LEU A 459 -14.33 9.86 -14.62
CA LEU A 459 -13.73 11.14 -14.29
C LEU A 459 -12.30 10.94 -13.80
N ILE A 460 -11.36 11.72 -14.31
CA ILE A 460 -10.01 11.78 -13.74
C ILE A 460 -10.04 12.47 -12.37
N THR A 461 -9.04 12.19 -11.53
CA THR A 461 -8.98 12.69 -10.15
C THR A 461 -9.25 14.20 -9.99
N PRO A 462 -8.66 15.10 -10.80
CA PRO A 462 -8.99 16.54 -10.69
C PRO A 462 -10.45 16.85 -11.03
N GLU A 463 -10.98 16.30 -12.12
CA GLU A 463 -12.38 16.51 -12.53
C GLU A 463 -13.38 15.95 -11.53
N PHE A 464 -13.02 14.84 -10.87
CA PHE A 464 -13.77 14.26 -9.78
C PHE A 464 -13.83 15.21 -8.58
N PHE A 465 -12.68 15.74 -8.14
CA PHE A 465 -12.63 16.67 -7.01
C PHE A 465 -13.30 18.01 -7.31
N ASP A 466 -13.16 18.54 -8.53
CA ASP A 466 -13.88 19.73 -8.98
C ASP A 466 -15.39 19.51 -8.96
N TYR A 467 -15.86 18.36 -9.47
CA TYR A 467 -17.27 18.00 -9.44
C TYR A 467 -17.78 17.79 -8.01
N LYS A 468 -17.01 17.12 -7.15
CA LYS A 468 -17.34 16.93 -5.74
C LYS A 468 -17.44 18.27 -5.01
N GLY A 469 -16.49 19.17 -5.23
CA GLY A 469 -16.50 20.53 -4.67
C GLY A 469 -17.75 21.29 -5.09
N ALA A 470 -18.05 21.33 -6.39
CA ALA A 470 -19.24 22.00 -6.92
C ALA A 470 -20.56 21.39 -6.40
N PHE A 471 -20.63 20.06 -6.27
CA PHE A 471 -21.79 19.38 -5.70
C PHE A 471 -22.01 19.73 -4.23
N VAL A 472 -20.93 19.74 -3.44
CA VAL A 472 -20.99 20.11 -2.01
C VAL A 472 -21.38 21.58 -1.84
N GLU A 473 -20.81 22.48 -2.63
CA GLU A 473 -21.17 23.90 -2.63
C GLU A 473 -22.67 24.10 -2.97
N ALA A 474 -23.16 23.39 -3.99
CA ALA A 474 -24.58 23.44 -4.37
C ALA A 474 -25.50 22.88 -3.27
N LEU A 475 -25.10 21.82 -2.57
CA LEU A 475 -25.86 21.28 -1.44
C LEU A 475 -25.89 22.24 -0.24
N GLU A 476 -24.79 22.95 0.03
CA GLU A 476 -24.73 23.93 1.12
C GLU A 476 -25.57 25.18 0.82
N ALA A 477 -25.66 25.56 -0.46
CA ALA A 477 -26.56 26.62 -0.93
C ALA A 477 -28.04 26.20 -0.91
N ASP A 478 -28.36 24.90 -0.92
CA ASP A 478 -29.72 24.35 -0.89
C ASP A 478 -29.95 23.32 0.25
N PRO A 479 -30.11 23.78 1.50
CA PRO A 479 -30.38 22.92 2.65
C PRO A 479 -31.68 22.11 2.54
N ALA A 480 -32.63 22.53 1.69
CA ALA A 480 -33.88 21.81 1.49
C ALA A 480 -33.65 20.51 0.70
N SER A 481 -32.84 20.56 -0.35
CA SER A 481 -32.48 19.36 -1.11
C SER A 481 -31.55 18.42 -0.31
N TYR A 482 -30.63 18.95 0.50
CA TYR A 482 -29.87 18.12 1.44
C TYR A 482 -30.79 17.33 2.39
N ARG A 483 -31.76 18.00 3.04
CA ARG A 483 -32.75 17.32 3.90
C ARG A 483 -33.58 16.29 3.14
N ARG A 484 -33.93 16.57 1.88
CA ARG A 484 -34.67 15.61 1.03
C ARG A 484 -33.86 14.32 0.82
N ILE A 485 -32.58 14.44 0.49
CA ILE A 485 -31.67 13.30 0.34
C ILE A 485 -31.60 12.50 1.63
N VAL A 486 -31.37 13.17 2.76
CA VAL A 486 -31.28 12.51 4.09
C VAL A 486 -32.57 11.77 4.43
N ASN A 487 -33.73 12.42 4.29
CA ASN A 487 -35.02 11.79 4.55
C ASN A 487 -35.22 10.53 3.69
N LYS A 488 -34.82 10.56 2.42
CA LYS A 488 -34.94 9.39 1.54
C LYS A 488 -34.01 8.24 1.95
N LEU A 489 -32.80 8.56 2.42
CA LEU A 489 -31.88 7.57 2.99
C LEU A 489 -32.44 6.96 4.28
N GLU A 490 -33.01 7.78 5.16
CA GLU A 490 -33.65 7.32 6.40
C GLU A 490 -34.87 6.44 6.12
N GLU A 491 -35.74 6.84 5.20
CA GLU A 491 -36.88 6.03 4.73
C GLU A 491 -36.42 4.67 4.19
N ALA A 492 -35.34 4.64 3.40
CA ALA A 492 -34.77 3.40 2.87
C ALA A 492 -34.22 2.50 3.98
N LEU A 493 -33.52 3.07 4.96
CA LEU A 493 -33.01 2.36 6.12
C LEU A 493 -34.15 1.77 6.96
N GLU A 494 -35.23 2.53 7.19
CA GLU A 494 -36.40 2.05 7.93
C GLU A 494 -37.05 0.86 7.22
N ARG A 495 -37.21 0.92 5.89
CA ARG A 495 -37.71 -0.22 5.09
C ARG A 495 -36.78 -1.44 5.23
N THR A 496 -35.48 -1.23 5.23
CA THR A 496 -34.50 -2.31 5.41
C THR A 496 -34.58 -2.95 6.79
N LEU A 497 -34.78 -2.18 7.86
CA LEU A 497 -34.99 -2.73 9.20
C LEU A 497 -36.28 -3.58 9.28
N LYS A 498 -37.36 -3.16 8.61
CA LYS A 498 -38.58 -3.96 8.48
C LYS A 498 -38.31 -5.27 7.71
N ARG A 499 -37.48 -5.25 6.67
CA ARG A 499 -37.06 -6.47 5.94
C ARG A 499 -36.24 -7.41 6.81
N ILE A 500 -35.31 -6.88 7.60
CA ILE A 500 -34.50 -7.65 8.55
C ILE A 500 -35.39 -8.33 9.60
N GLN A 501 -36.44 -7.65 10.08
CA GLN A 501 -37.41 -8.22 11.01
C GLN A 501 -38.12 -9.45 10.45
N VAL A 502 -38.41 -9.46 9.14
CA VAL A 502 -39.06 -10.60 8.47
C VAL A 502 -38.05 -11.68 8.07
N ASN A 503 -36.85 -11.28 7.65
CA ASN A 503 -35.79 -12.17 7.20
C ASN A 503 -34.44 -11.72 7.77
N TYR A 504 -33.95 -12.43 8.79
CA TYR A 504 -32.71 -12.11 9.50
C TYR A 504 -31.47 -12.16 8.59
N ASN A 505 -31.51 -12.92 7.49
CA ASN A 505 -30.42 -13.00 6.50
C ASN A 505 -30.30 -11.72 5.65
N THR A 506 -31.27 -10.80 5.72
CA THR A 506 -31.22 -9.53 4.97
C THR A 506 -29.96 -8.72 5.30
N ALA A 507 -29.54 -8.72 6.58
CA ALA A 507 -28.28 -8.14 7.01
C ALA A 507 -27.15 -9.15 6.78
N VAL A 508 -26.12 -8.75 6.02
CA VAL A 508 -25.04 -9.66 5.62
C VAL A 508 -23.79 -9.38 6.42
N PRO A 509 -23.16 -10.38 7.06
CA PRO A 509 -21.89 -10.18 7.73
C PRO A 509 -20.80 -9.83 6.72
N THR A 510 -19.92 -8.91 7.11
CA THR A 510 -18.75 -8.50 6.34
C THR A 510 -17.52 -8.38 7.23
N TYR A 511 -16.36 -8.71 6.70
CA TYR A 511 -15.09 -8.59 7.44
C TYR A 511 -14.36 -7.31 7.03
N TYR A 512 -13.97 -6.50 8.01
CA TYR A 512 -13.11 -5.33 7.79
C TYR A 512 -11.70 -5.59 8.36
N PRO A 513 -10.71 -5.94 7.51
CA PRO A 513 -9.44 -6.44 8.00
C PRO A 513 -8.57 -5.41 8.70
N LYS A 514 -8.72 -4.10 8.39
CA LYS A 514 -7.92 -3.01 8.99
C LYS A 514 -8.00 -2.98 10.51
N ILE A 515 -9.20 -3.18 11.05
CA ILE A 515 -9.41 -3.24 12.50
C ILE A 515 -9.79 -4.65 12.98
N ASN A 516 -9.73 -5.63 12.08
CA ASN A 516 -10.10 -7.02 12.33
C ASN A 516 -11.53 -7.18 12.90
N SER A 517 -12.50 -6.38 12.41
CA SER A 517 -13.89 -6.41 12.87
C SER A 517 -14.82 -7.18 11.93
N ILE A 518 -15.90 -7.69 12.50
CA ILE A 518 -17.06 -8.20 11.77
C ILE A 518 -18.16 -7.15 11.89
N ASP A 519 -18.57 -6.62 10.75
CA ASP A 519 -19.63 -5.63 10.63
C ASP A 519 -20.80 -6.25 9.85
N LEU A 520 -21.88 -5.49 9.67
CA LEU A 520 -23.04 -5.91 8.89
C LEU A 520 -23.26 -4.96 7.71
N LEU A 521 -23.71 -5.51 6.60
CA LEU A 521 -24.16 -4.79 5.42
C LEU A 521 -25.68 -4.77 5.40
N LEU A 522 -26.26 -3.57 5.39
CA LEU A 522 -27.69 -3.38 5.24
C LEU A 522 -27.98 -2.90 3.82
N PRO A 523 -28.88 -3.57 3.05
CA PRO A 523 -29.24 -3.11 1.72
C PRO A 523 -29.91 -1.74 1.78
N MET A 524 -29.59 -0.84 0.86
CA MET A 524 -30.27 0.44 0.71
C MET A 524 -30.92 0.48 -0.68
N CYS A 525 -32.24 0.52 -0.69
CA CYS A 525 -33.07 0.56 -1.91
C CYS A 525 -33.59 1.98 -2.10
N LEU A 526 -32.95 2.73 -3.01
CA LEU A 526 -33.12 4.16 -3.21
C LEU A 526 -33.88 4.48 -4.50
N ALA A 527 -33.51 3.84 -5.62
CA ALA A 527 -34.13 4.07 -6.92
C ALA A 527 -35.37 3.19 -7.14
N ASP A 528 -35.30 1.92 -6.76
CA ASP A 528 -36.40 0.95 -6.79
C ASP A 528 -36.53 0.30 -5.42
N GLU A 529 -37.74 0.18 -4.89
CA GLU A 529 -37.97 -0.32 -3.54
C GLU A 529 -37.46 -1.76 -3.35
N ASN A 530 -37.48 -2.58 -4.40
CA ASN A 530 -37.12 -3.99 -4.33
C ASN A 530 -35.67 -4.30 -4.71
N THR A 531 -34.94 -3.29 -5.20
CA THR A 531 -33.57 -3.43 -5.67
C THR A 531 -32.63 -2.65 -4.77
N ALA A 532 -31.67 -3.33 -4.15
CA ALA A 532 -30.59 -2.65 -3.44
C ALA A 532 -29.65 -1.97 -4.45
N ASP A 533 -29.40 -0.68 -4.22
CA ASP A 533 -28.49 0.12 -5.02
C ASP A 533 -27.08 0.19 -4.41
N LEU A 534 -27.01 0.12 -3.07
CA LEU A 534 -25.79 0.19 -2.29
C LEU A 534 -25.98 -0.52 -0.94
N ALA A 535 -24.90 -0.67 -0.19
CA ALA A 535 -24.92 -1.28 1.15
C ALA A 535 -24.47 -0.28 2.23
N LEU A 536 -25.23 -0.09 3.29
CA LEU A 536 -24.79 0.63 4.49
C LEU A 536 -23.99 -0.32 5.39
N VAL A 537 -22.77 0.05 5.75
CA VAL A 537 -21.92 -0.70 6.69
C VAL A 537 -22.26 -0.28 8.10
N VAL A 538 -22.73 -1.21 8.93
CA VAL A 538 -23.09 -0.96 10.33
C VAL A 538 -22.29 -1.84 11.29
N ARG A 539 -21.81 -1.24 12.37
CA ARG A 539 -21.10 -1.94 13.46
C ARG A 539 -21.86 -1.78 14.75
N ARG A 540 -21.91 -2.85 15.55
CA ARG A 540 -22.40 -2.80 16.92
C ARG A 540 -21.27 -2.36 17.85
N GLU A 541 -21.47 -1.24 18.53
CA GLU A 541 -20.50 -0.71 19.48
C GLU A 541 -20.65 -1.34 20.87
N ALA A 542 -19.69 -1.09 21.76
CA ALA A 542 -19.73 -1.52 23.16
C ALA A 542 -21.01 -1.05 23.89
N SER A 543 -21.54 0.12 23.49
CA SER A 543 -22.80 0.69 23.97
C SER A 543 -24.05 -0.10 23.55
N GLN A 544 -23.88 -1.18 22.78
CA GLN A 544 -24.94 -2.01 22.18
C GLN A 544 -25.77 -1.32 21.11
N LYS A 545 -25.44 -0.08 20.74
CA LYS A 545 -26.03 0.63 19.60
C LYS A 545 -25.27 0.33 18.32
N TYR A 546 -25.94 0.47 17.18
CA TYR A 546 -25.30 0.39 15.87
C TYR A 546 -24.86 1.77 15.39
N ILE A 547 -23.66 1.85 14.80
CA ILE A 547 -23.16 3.01 14.04
C ILE A 547 -23.07 2.61 12.57
N GLY A 548 -23.65 3.43 11.69
CA GLY A 548 -23.43 3.34 10.25
C GLY A 548 -22.18 4.12 9.86
N HIS A 549 -21.13 3.41 9.44
CA HIS A 549 -19.82 4.01 9.19
C HIS A 549 -19.69 4.62 7.80
N THR A 550 -20.19 3.92 6.79
CA THR A 550 -20.06 4.32 5.39
C THR A 550 -21.04 3.53 4.51
N ILE A 551 -21.09 3.87 3.23
CA ILE A 551 -21.82 3.13 2.21
C ILE A 551 -20.85 2.48 1.22
N LEU A 552 -21.16 1.28 0.74
CA LEU A 552 -20.38 0.55 -0.26
C LEU A 552 -21.19 0.39 -1.55
N THR A 553 -20.49 0.39 -2.68
CA THR A 553 -21.10 -0.07 -3.94
C THR A 553 -21.48 -1.54 -3.84
N MET A 554 -22.38 -2.01 -4.71
CA MET A 554 -22.82 -3.41 -4.71
C MET A 554 -21.67 -4.41 -4.89
N ARG A 555 -20.64 -4.07 -5.68
CA ARG A 555 -19.45 -4.91 -5.85
C ARG A 555 -18.57 -4.96 -4.61
N GLN A 556 -18.31 -3.80 -4.02
CA GLN A 556 -17.52 -3.70 -2.78
C GLN A 556 -18.20 -4.52 -1.67
N ALA A 557 -19.51 -4.38 -1.54
CA ALA A 557 -20.32 -5.14 -0.60
C ALA A 557 -20.24 -6.65 -0.85
N TYR A 558 -20.37 -7.10 -2.11
CA TYR A 558 -20.22 -8.52 -2.47
C TYR A 558 -18.82 -9.06 -2.13
N ASN A 559 -17.77 -8.36 -2.55
CA ASN A 559 -16.38 -8.76 -2.31
C ASN A 559 -16.08 -8.95 -0.82
N ASN A 560 -16.54 -8.01 0.02
CA ASN A 560 -16.27 -8.06 1.44
C ASN A 560 -17.10 -9.13 2.17
N ALA A 561 -18.36 -9.34 1.78
CA ALA A 561 -19.21 -10.39 2.33
C ALA A 561 -18.76 -11.80 1.91
N ARG A 562 -18.25 -11.96 0.68
CA ARG A 562 -17.76 -13.25 0.17
C ARG A 562 -16.59 -13.82 0.97
N LEU A 563 -15.88 -12.98 1.75
CA LEU A 563 -14.85 -13.43 2.70
C LEU A 563 -15.40 -14.39 3.75
N ILE A 564 -16.66 -14.20 4.16
CA ILE A 564 -17.28 -14.94 5.26
C ILE A 564 -18.07 -16.13 4.74
N CYS A 565 -18.89 -15.95 3.71
CA CYS A 565 -19.74 -17.00 3.16
C CYS A 565 -19.94 -16.86 1.64
N LYS A 566 -20.28 -17.97 0.99
CA LYS A 566 -20.80 -17.95 -0.37
C LYS A 566 -22.21 -17.35 -0.37
N LEU A 567 -22.47 -16.41 -1.29
CA LEU A 567 -23.70 -15.62 -1.35
C LEU A 567 -24.67 -16.16 -2.40
N ASP A 568 -25.05 -17.43 -2.29
CA ASP A 568 -26.07 -18.03 -3.16
C ASP A 568 -27.44 -17.40 -2.83
N GLU A 569 -28.19 -17.00 -3.87
CA GLU A 569 -29.57 -16.46 -3.76
C GLU A 569 -29.73 -15.22 -2.85
N HIS A 570 -28.76 -14.31 -2.87
CA HIS A 570 -28.77 -13.09 -2.05
C HIS A 570 -29.10 -11.81 -2.84
N TRP A 571 -29.54 -10.75 -2.15
CA TRP A 571 -29.70 -9.43 -2.77
C TRP A 571 -28.38 -8.86 -3.32
N LEU A 572 -27.24 -9.36 -2.82
CA LEU A 572 -25.90 -9.03 -3.30
C LEU A 572 -25.54 -9.75 -4.60
N THR A 573 -26.17 -10.89 -4.92
CA THR A 573 -25.83 -11.70 -6.10
C THR A 573 -26.12 -10.95 -7.40
N ARG A 574 -27.02 -9.96 -7.40
CA ARG A 574 -27.24 -9.06 -8.55
C ARG A 574 -25.97 -8.32 -8.97
N SER A 575 -25.05 -8.05 -8.04
CA SER A 575 -23.76 -7.42 -8.36
C SER A 575 -22.96 -8.23 -9.38
N MET A 576 -23.14 -9.55 -9.43
CA MET A 576 -22.46 -10.45 -10.38
C MET A 576 -22.85 -10.18 -11.83
N ALA A 577 -24.01 -9.57 -12.09
CA ALA A 577 -24.42 -9.19 -13.45
C ALA A 577 -23.81 -7.85 -13.91
N LEU A 578 -23.20 -7.07 -13.01
CA LEU A 578 -22.65 -5.76 -13.35
C LEU A 578 -21.28 -5.90 -14.06
N SER A 579 -20.98 -5.08 -15.07
CA SER A 579 -19.74 -5.14 -15.86
C SER A 579 -18.49 -4.77 -15.05
N GLN A 580 -17.40 -5.53 -15.07
CA GLN A 580 -16.19 -5.23 -14.27
C GLN A 580 -15.83 -3.73 -14.20
N GLU A 581 -15.66 -3.20 -12.98
CA GLU A 581 -15.07 -1.86 -12.77
C GLU A 581 -13.55 -2.03 -12.60
N GLU A 582 -12.77 -1.01 -12.98
CA GLU A 582 -11.38 -0.89 -12.54
C GLU A 582 -11.38 -0.93 -11.01
N PHE A 583 -10.91 -2.03 -10.47
CA PHE A 583 -10.81 -2.20 -9.03
C PHE A 583 -9.57 -1.42 -8.62
N ASP A 584 -9.77 -0.16 -8.20
CA ASP A 584 -8.79 0.55 -7.41
C ASP A 584 -8.63 -0.23 -6.10
N GLU A 585 -7.76 -1.25 -6.14
CA GLU A 585 -7.21 -1.81 -4.93
C GLU A 585 -6.44 -0.67 -4.29
N ASP A 586 -7.08 0.02 -3.35
CA ASP A 586 -6.37 0.79 -2.34
C ASP A 586 -5.42 -0.19 -1.63
N GLU A 587 -4.23 -0.42 -2.22
CA GLU A 587 -3.09 -1.06 -1.58
C GLU A 587 -2.62 -0.20 -0.37
N GLU A 588 -3.17 1.00 -0.21
CA GLU A 588 -2.86 1.99 0.81
C GLU A 588 -3.62 1.82 2.16
N GLU A 589 -4.56 0.87 2.32
CA GLU A 589 -5.43 0.88 3.52
C GLU A 589 -4.91 0.18 4.80
N PHE A 590 -3.66 -0.32 4.83
CA PHE A 590 -3.03 -0.86 6.05
C PHE A 590 -1.88 0.01 6.55
N GLU A 591 -2.15 1.29 6.80
CA GLU A 591 -1.39 2.01 7.83
C GLU A 591 -1.88 1.57 9.23
N THR A 592 -0.92 1.13 10.02
CA THR A 592 -1.00 0.30 11.22
C THR A 592 -1.87 0.88 12.35
N GLN A 593 -2.57 -0.02 13.06
CA GLN A 593 -3.29 0.19 14.34
C GLN A 593 -2.43 0.72 15.51
N GLU A 594 -1.20 1.16 15.27
CA GLU A 594 -0.26 1.57 16.32
C GLU A 594 -0.52 3.01 16.82
N LYS A 595 -1.22 3.84 16.04
CA LYS A 595 -1.56 5.23 16.46
C LYS A 595 -2.78 5.33 17.38
N ALA A 596 -3.70 4.37 17.38
CA ALA A 596 -4.92 4.44 18.19
C ALA A 596 -4.73 4.02 19.67
N LEU A 597 -3.64 3.32 19.99
CA LEU A 597 -3.27 2.94 21.36
C LEU A 597 -2.28 3.91 22.02
N GLN A 598 -1.84 4.94 21.31
CA GLN A 598 -1.01 6.02 21.86
C GLN A 598 -1.80 7.31 22.17
N SER A 599 -3.11 7.32 21.89
CA SER A 599 -4.02 8.44 22.16
C SER A 599 -5.13 8.11 23.16
N LEU A 600 -5.02 7.00 23.89
CA LEU A 600 -5.77 6.67 25.11
C LEU A 600 -4.75 6.44 26.22
#